data_AF-A0A6L9L2T3-F1
#
_entry.id   AF-A0A6L9L2T3-F1
#
_cell.length_a   1.000
_cell.length_b   1.000
_cell.length_c   1.000
_cell.angle_alpha   90.00
_cell.angle_beta   90.00
_cell.angle_gamma   90.00
#
_symmetry.space_group_name_H-M   'P 1'
#
loop_
_entity.id
_entity.type
_entity.pdbx_description
1 polymer ?
#
loop_
_entity_poly.entity_id
_entity_poly.type
_entity_poly.pdbx_seq_one_letter_code
_entity_poly.pdbx_strand_id
1 'polypeptide(L)' 'MNKHHCFTLRLLLQHIDDIDAAITEIDQDVDITSSPFAQRSKIPSTIPGISQLSVEVIAAEIGFDMGCFPTQDHLIF' A
#
# COMPACT_ATOMS: atom_id res chain seq x y z
N MET A 1 -3.16 31.97 27.58
CA MET A 1 -3.13 31.62 26.13
C MET A 1 -3.51 32.85 25.31
N ASN A 2 -2.64 33.30 24.40
CA ASN A 2 -2.93 34.40 23.47
C ASN A 2 -3.77 33.87 22.28
N LYS A 3 -4.67 34.68 21.72
CA LYS A 3 -5.44 34.39 20.49
C LYS A 3 -4.54 33.88 19.35
N HIS A 4 -3.32 34.39 19.24
CA HIS A 4 -2.35 33.91 18.25
C HIS A 4 -2.00 32.42 18.44
N HIS A 5 -1.75 31.99 19.68
CA HIS A 5 -1.46 30.58 19.97
C HIS A 5 -2.67 29.68 19.71
N CYS A 6 -3.89 30.12 20.05
CA CYS A 6 -5.11 29.37 19.70
C CYS A 6 -5.32 29.24 18.19
N PHE A 7 -4.94 30.26 17.42
CA PHE A 7 -5.02 30.21 15.97
C PHE A 7 -4.01 29.19 15.40
N THR A 8 -2.74 29.28 15.82
CA THR A 8 -1.69 28.35 15.36
C THR A 8 -2.00 26.90 15.74
N LEU A 9 -2.47 26.65 16.96
CA LEU A 9 -2.85 25.30 17.40
C LEU A 9 -3.99 24.74 16.56
N ARG A 10 -4.99 25.55 16.25
CA ARG A 10 -6.12 25.13 15.40
C ARG A 10 -5.68 24.80 13.99
N LEU A 11 -4.78 25.60 13.41
CA LEU A 11 -4.22 25.34 12.09
C LEU A 11 -3.43 24.02 12.06
N LEU A 12 -2.62 23.78 13.09
CA LEU A 12 -1.85 22.54 13.21
C LEU A 12 -2.75 21.31 13.37
N LEU A 13 -3.79 21.39 14.19
CA LEU A 13 -4.76 20.31 14.34
C LEU A 13 -5.49 20.02 13.03
N GLN A 14 -5.91 21.07 12.32
CA GLN A 14 -6.54 20.90 11.01
C GLN A 14 -5.61 20.18 10.01
N HIS A 15 -4.32 20.54 9.99
CA HIS A 15 -3.37 19.88 9.10
C HIS A 15 -3.17 18.39 9.44
N ILE A 16 -3.23 18.02 10.73
CA ILE A 16 -3.16 16.62 11.15
C ILE A 16 -4.40 15.88 10.63
N ASP A 17 -5.59 16.45 10.83
CA ASP A 17 -6.84 15.87 10.36
C ASP A 17 -6.85 15.69 8.83
N ASP A 18 -6.31 16.67 8.09
CA ASP A 18 -6.22 16.61 6.62
C ASP A 18 -5.24 15.51 6.15
N ILE A 19 -4.12 15.33 6.85
CA ILE A 19 -3.15 14.27 6.54
C ILE A 19 -3.74 12.90 6.86
N ASP A 20 -4.41 12.75 7.99
CA ASP A 20 -5.04 11.48 8.38
C ASP A 20 -6.15 11.09 7.38
N ALA A 21 -6.91 12.07 6.87
CA ALA A 21 -7.89 11.85 5.82
C ALA A 21 -7.23 11.38 4.51
N ALA A 22 -6.13 12.02 4.10
CA ALA A 22 -5.40 11.64 2.90
C ALA A 22 -4.79 10.22 3.02
N ILE A 23 -4.24 9.86 4.18
CA ILE A 23 -3.77 8.50 4.45
C ILE A 23 -4.92 7.50 4.30
N THR A 24 -6.07 7.79 4.90
CA THR A 24 -7.25 6.93 4.85
C THR A 24 -7.75 6.73 3.41
N GLU A 25 -7.74 7.79 2.60
CA GLU A 25 -8.12 7.72 1.18
C GLU A 25 -7.15 6.84 0.39
N ILE A 26 -5.84 7.00 0.62
CA ILE A 26 -4.81 6.18 -0.01
C ILE A 26 -4.96 4.71 0.41
N ASP A 27 -5.19 4.43 1.69
CA ASP A 27 -5.40 3.06 2.20
C ASP A 27 -6.61 2.41 1.51
N GLN A 28 -7.72 3.15 1.34
CA GLN A 28 -8.90 2.66 0.64
C GLN A 28 -8.63 2.38 -0.85
N ASP A 29 -7.89 3.25 -1.52
CA ASP A 29 -7.52 3.05 -2.94
C ASP A 29 -6.59 1.84 -3.10
N VAL A 30 -5.65 1.66 -2.17
CA VAL A 30 -4.77 0.48 -2.09
C VAL A 30 -5.58 -0.78 -1.82
N ASP A 31 -6.56 -0.78 -0.92
CA ASP A 31 -7.44 -1.92 -0.65
C ASP A 31 -8.30 -2.29 -1.86
N ILE A 32 -8.86 -1.30 -2.56
CA ILE A 32 -9.66 -1.52 -3.78
C ILE A 32 -8.77 -2.10 -4.88
N THR A 33 -7.59 -1.52 -5.08
CA THR A 33 -6.63 -1.96 -6.09
C THR A 33 -6.04 -3.32 -5.73
N SER A 34 -5.96 -3.67 -4.45
CA SER A 34 -5.43 -4.94 -3.96
C SER A 34 -6.45 -6.07 -3.84
N SER A 35 -7.75 -5.79 -3.91
CA SER A 35 -8.80 -6.81 -3.90
C SER A 35 -8.66 -7.89 -5.02
N PRO A 36 -8.35 -7.53 -6.29
CA PRO A 36 -8.02 -8.50 -7.34
C PRO A 36 -6.75 -9.32 -7.03
N PHE A 37 -5.87 -8.80 -6.18
CA PHE A 37 -4.60 -9.42 -5.82
C PHE A 37 -4.75 -10.47 -4.73
N ALA A 38 -5.72 -10.33 -3.80
CA ALA A 38 -6.04 -11.34 -2.78
C ALA A 38 -6.44 -12.71 -3.37
N GLN A 39 -6.97 -12.72 -4.61
CA GLN A 39 -7.29 -13.95 -5.32
C GLN A 39 -6.06 -14.58 -6.01
N ARG A 40 -5.11 -13.75 -6.48
CA ARG A 40 -3.86 -14.17 -7.13
C ARG A 40 -2.78 -14.57 -6.11
N SER A 41 -2.80 -13.99 -4.91
CA SER A 41 -1.89 -14.31 -3.80
C SER A 41 -2.14 -15.70 -3.17
N LYS A 42 -3.31 -16.30 -3.44
CA LYS A 42 -3.64 -17.67 -3.02
C LYS A 42 -2.73 -18.73 -3.63
N ILE A 43 -2.16 -18.51 -4.82
CA ILE A 43 -1.31 -19.49 -5.47
C ILE A 43 0.10 -19.46 -4.86
N PRO A 44 0.80 -18.30 -4.76
CA PRO A 44 2.12 -18.24 -4.12
C PRO A 44 2.11 -18.61 -2.63
N SER A 45 1.02 -18.33 -1.90
CA SER A 45 0.90 -18.71 -0.48
C SER A 45 0.76 -20.22 -0.24
N THR A 46 0.55 -21.04 -1.28
CA THR A 46 0.65 -22.51 -1.18
C THR A 46 2.09 -23.01 -1.22
N ILE A 47 3.06 -22.16 -1.54
CA ILE A 47 4.48 -22.51 -1.54
C ILE A 47 4.96 -22.61 -0.08
N PRO A 48 5.45 -23.77 0.38
CA PRO A 48 5.94 -23.92 1.74
C PRO A 48 7.04 -22.90 2.05
N GLY A 49 6.86 -22.11 3.11
CA GLY A 49 7.81 -21.08 3.53
C GLY A 49 7.55 -19.67 2.99
N ILE A 50 6.54 -19.48 2.15
CA ILE A 50 6.10 -18.15 1.70
C ILE A 50 4.94 -17.66 2.57
N SER A 51 5.16 -16.58 3.32
CA SER A 51 4.11 -15.93 4.10
C SER A 51 3.23 -15.03 3.22
N GLN A 52 2.00 -14.72 3.66
CA GLN A 52 1.13 -13.80 2.94
C GLN A 52 1.79 -12.42 2.74
N LEU A 53 2.48 -11.91 3.75
CA LEU A 53 3.27 -10.67 3.67
C LEU A 53 4.34 -10.75 2.57
N SER A 54 5.02 -11.90 2.46
CA SER A 54 6.02 -12.11 1.40
C SER A 54 5.39 -12.08 0.01
N VAL A 55 4.18 -12.61 -0.15
CA VAL A 55 3.45 -12.54 -1.42
C VAL A 55 3.08 -11.11 -1.78
N GLU A 56 2.62 -10.33 -0.80
CA GLU A 56 2.27 -8.91 -0.97
C GLU A 56 3.49 -8.06 -1.33
N VAL A 57 4.63 -8.27 -0.67
CA VAL A 57 5.88 -7.57 -0.98
C VAL A 57 6.40 -7.93 -2.38
N ILE A 58 6.46 -9.21 -2.73
CA ILE A 58 6.89 -9.63 -4.08
C ILE A 58 5.98 -9.00 -5.13
N ALA A 59 4.67 -9.06 -4.92
CA ALA A 59 3.70 -8.44 -5.81
C ALA A 59 3.83 -6.92 -5.96
N ALA A 60 4.20 -6.22 -4.89
CA ALA A 60 4.46 -4.78 -4.95
C ALA A 60 5.70 -4.45 -5.80
N GLU A 61 6.72 -5.32 -5.76
CA GLU A 61 7.97 -5.10 -6.49
C GLU A 61 7.88 -5.46 -7.98
N ILE A 62 7.24 -6.58 -8.33
CA ILE A 62 7.19 -7.06 -9.72
C ILE A 62 5.84 -6.83 -10.41
N GLY A 63 4.82 -6.42 -9.65
CA GLY A 63 3.44 -6.43 -10.13
C GLY A 63 2.89 -7.84 -10.35
N PHE A 64 1.61 -7.93 -10.74
CA PHE A 64 0.96 -9.21 -11.06
C PHE A 64 0.92 -9.53 -12.56
N ASP A 65 1.42 -8.62 -13.40
CA ASP A 65 1.50 -8.84 -14.83
C ASP A 65 2.85 -9.48 -15.19
N MET A 66 2.88 -10.80 -15.12
CA MET A 66 4.03 -11.58 -15.58
C MET A 66 4.22 -11.50 -17.10
N GLY A 67 3.29 -10.93 -17.86
CA GLY A 67 3.46 -10.63 -19.28
C GLY A 67 4.50 -9.55 -19.55
N CYS A 68 4.78 -8.69 -18.56
CA CYS A 68 5.91 -7.74 -18.61
C CYS A 68 7.27 -8.43 -18.55
N PHE A 69 7.33 -9.70 -18.11
CA PHE A 69 8.54 -10.50 -18.00
C PHE A 69 8.46 -11.73 -18.92
N PRO A 70 9.03 -11.65 -20.14
CA PRO A 70 8.90 -12.72 -21.14
C PRO A 70 9.43 -14.08 -20.66
N THR A 71 10.45 -14.08 -19.80
CA THR A 71 10.99 -15.27 -19.12
C THR A 71 11.43 -14.91 -17.70
N GLN A 72 11.64 -15.93 -16.85
CA GLN A 72 12.16 -15.76 -15.49
C GLN A 72 13.48 -14.99 -15.42
N ASP A 73 14.31 -15.06 -16.47
CA ASP A 73 15.61 -14.36 -16.52
C ASP A 73 15.47 -12.84 -16.64
N HIS A 74 14.27 -12.34 -16.96
CA HIS A 74 13.98 -10.92 -17.04
C HIS A 74 13.58 -10.31 -15.68
N LEU A 75 13.42 -11.14 -14.63
CA LEU A 75 13.21 -10.70 -13.25
C LEU A 75 14.55 -10.56 -12.54
N ILE A 76 15.09 -9.34 -12.55
CA ILE A 76 16.36 -8.98 -11.91
C ILE A 76 16.04 -8.08 -10.71
N PHE A 77 16.38 -8.55 -9.51
CA PHE A 77 16.30 -7.81 -8.24
C PHE A 77 17.69 -7.39 -7.77
#